data_AF-A0A3A9DW01-F1
#
_entry.id   AF-A0A3A9DW01-F1
#
_cell.length_a   1.000
_cell.length_b   1.000
_cell.length_c   1.000
_cell.angle_alpha   90.00
_cell.angle_beta   90.00
_cell.angle_gamma   90.00
#
_symmetry.space_group_name_H-M   'P 1'
#
loop_
_entity.id
_entity.type
_entity.pdbx_description
1 polymer ?
#
loop_
_entity_poly.entity_id
_entity_poly.type
_entity_poly.pdbx_seq_one_letter_code
_entity_poly.pdbx_strand_id
1 'polypeptide(L)'
;MVLGERIKRIRTFRGLTQRELGLKLGYEERNADVRIAQYESGYRVPKNNTLIEMAKILNVNYIHFIGVTPGCAEDIMLTFLWLDE
;
A
#
# COMPACT_ATOMS: atom_id res chain seq x y z
N MET A 1 8.19 -9.67 1.65
CA MET A 1 7.09 -8.78 2.10
C MET A 1 5.93 -8.86 1.12
N VAL A 2 4.74 -9.23 1.59
CA VAL A 2 3.52 -9.32 0.77
C VAL A 2 2.90 -7.94 0.53
N LEU A 3 1.97 -7.83 -0.43
CA LEU A 3 1.34 -6.55 -0.81
C LEU A 3 0.70 -5.83 0.39
N GLY A 4 -0.02 -6.53 1.25
CA GLY A 4 -0.68 -5.94 2.41
C GLY A 4 0.30 -5.27 3.38
N GLU A 5 1.45 -5.90 3.62
CA GLU A 5 2.53 -5.35 4.44
C GLU A 5 3.13 -4.10 3.82
N ARG A 6 3.35 -4.09 2.49
CA ARG A 6 3.81 -2.91 1.74
C ARG A 6 2.84 -1.74 1.89
N ILE A 7 1.54 -1.99 1.72
CA ILE A 7 0.50 -0.95 1.89
C ILE A 7 0.54 -0.38 3.30
N LYS A 8 0.56 -1.25 4.33
CA LYS A 8 0.60 -0.83 5.72
C LYS A 8 1.82 0.02 6.02
N ARG A 9 3.01 -0.42 5.61
CA ARG A 9 4.28 0.27 5.90
C ARG A 9 4.36 1.64 5.24
N ILE A 10 3.95 1.74 3.97
CA ILE A 10 3.90 3.04 3.27
C ILE A 10 2.87 3.96 3.92
N ARG A 11 1.68 3.44 4.27
CA ARG A 11 0.64 4.23 4.94
C ARG A 11 1.13 4.79 6.28
N THR A 12 1.74 3.95 7.13
CA THR A 12 2.25 4.38 8.44
C THR A 12 3.39 5.37 8.30
N PHE A 13 4.29 5.16 7.32
CA PHE A 13 5.37 6.11 7.02
C PHE A 13 4.84 7.49 6.61
N ARG A 14 3.68 7.53 5.92
CA ARG A 14 2.98 8.78 5.57
C ARG A 14 2.09 9.34 6.69
N GLY A 15 2.09 8.72 7.87
CA GLY A 15 1.33 9.19 9.03
C GLY A 15 -0.18 9.10 8.89
N LEU A 16 -0.70 8.34 7.93
CA LEU A 16 -2.15 8.20 7.71
C LEU A 16 -2.71 7.02 8.51
N THR A 17 -3.90 7.18 9.08
CA THR A 17 -4.71 6.08 9.61
C THR A 17 -5.38 5.30 8.48
N GLN A 18 -5.82 4.06 8.76
CA GLN A 18 -6.59 3.26 7.80
C GLN A 18 -7.86 4.00 7.36
N ARG A 19 -8.54 4.67 8.30
CA ARG A 19 -9.72 5.49 8.03
C ARG A 19 -9.42 6.64 7.08
N GLU A 20 -8.37 7.43 7.33
CA GLU A 20 -8.02 8.55 6.45
C GLU A 20 -7.66 8.12 5.04
N LEU A 21 -6.91 7.01 4.89
CA LEU A 21 -6.61 6.46 3.57
C LEU A 21 -7.90 6.01 2.86
N GLY A 22 -8.78 5.30 3.57
CA GLY A 22 -10.07 4.87 3.02
C GLY A 22 -10.97 6.01 2.60
N LEU A 23 -11.03 7.09 3.39
CA LEU A 23 -11.79 8.30 3.06
C LEU A 23 -11.21 9.01 1.83
N LYS A 24 -9.88 9.14 1.73
CA LYS A 24 -9.22 9.74 0.55
C LYS A 24 -9.43 8.90 -0.72
N LEU A 25 -9.64 7.59 -0.60
CA LEU A 25 -10.02 6.71 -1.69
C LEU A 25 -11.52 6.78 -2.05
N GLY A 26 -12.29 7.61 -1.37
CA GLY A 26 -13.73 7.79 -1.61
C GLY A 26 -14.60 6.67 -1.05
N TYR A 27 -14.13 5.91 -0.07
CA TYR A 27 -14.97 4.92 0.61
C TYR A 27 -15.90 5.58 1.62
N GLU A 28 -17.08 4.98 1.81
CA GLU A 28 -18.04 5.42 2.82
C GLU A 28 -17.41 5.42 4.21
N GLU A 29 -17.71 6.48 4.97
CA GLU A 29 -17.12 6.73 6.29
C GLU A 29 -17.25 5.56 7.27
N ARG A 30 -18.38 4.86 7.24
CA ARG A 30 -18.67 3.69 8.10
C ARG A 30 -17.77 2.48 7.83
N ASN A 31 -17.18 2.36 6.64
CA ASN A 31 -16.45 1.17 6.18
C ASN A 31 -15.06 1.50 5.60
N ALA A 32 -14.63 2.77 5.72
CA ALA A 32 -13.41 3.25 5.09
C ALA A 32 -12.16 2.54 5.65
N ASP A 33 -12.06 2.45 6.97
CA ASP A 33 -11.00 1.74 7.69
C ASP A 33 -11.04 0.22 7.46
N VAL A 34 -12.21 -0.40 7.54
CA VAL A 34 -12.39 -1.85 7.36
C VAL A 34 -11.85 -2.31 6.01
N ARG A 35 -12.13 -1.56 4.94
CA ARG A 35 -11.66 -1.92 3.60
C ARG A 35 -10.14 -1.82 3.47
N ILE A 36 -9.50 -0.84 4.12
CA ILE A 36 -8.03 -0.75 4.16
C ILE A 36 -7.43 -1.86 5.01
N ALA A 37 -8.02 -2.17 6.16
CA ALA A 37 -7.56 -3.27 7.01
C ALA A 37 -7.59 -4.62 6.27
N GLN A 38 -8.61 -4.86 5.44
CA GLN A 38 -8.70 -6.04 4.58
C GLN A 38 -7.59 -6.10 3.52
N TYR A 39 -7.15 -4.96 3.00
CA TYR A 39 -6.01 -4.90 2.08
C TYR A 39 -4.69 -5.16 2.81
N GLU A 40 -4.51 -4.57 3.99
CA GLU A 40 -3.28 -4.71 4.78
C GLU A 40 -3.10 -6.12 5.35
N SER A 41 -4.20 -6.81 5.68
CA SER A 41 -4.16 -8.20 6.14
C SER A 41 -4.03 -9.22 5.00
N GLY A 42 -4.15 -8.78 3.74
CA GLY A 42 -4.20 -9.66 2.58
C GLY A 42 -5.52 -10.43 2.41
N TYR A 43 -6.53 -10.19 3.27
CA TYR A 43 -7.87 -10.77 3.11
C TYR A 43 -8.51 -10.39 1.77
N ARG A 44 -8.21 -9.19 1.28
CA ARG A 44 -8.66 -8.71 -0.02
C ARG A 44 -7.49 -8.18 -0.84
N VAL A 45 -7.52 -8.42 -2.14
CA VAL A 45 -6.55 -7.84 -3.08
C VAL A 45 -7.15 -6.56 -3.70
N PRO A 46 -6.49 -5.40 -3.58
CA PRO A 46 -6.92 -4.18 -4.27
C PRO A 46 -6.80 -4.33 -5.78
N LYS A 47 -7.70 -3.71 -6.54
CA LYS A 47 -7.59 -3.63 -8.01
C LYS A 47 -6.46 -2.67 -8.41
N ASN A 48 -5.92 -2.82 -9.62
CA ASN A 48 -4.86 -1.93 -10.13
C ASN A 48 -5.23 -0.44 -10.05
N ASN A 49 -6.46 -0.06 -10.43
CA ASN A 49 -6.90 1.34 -10.31
C ASN A 49 -6.87 1.83 -8.85
N THR A 50 -7.23 0.99 -7.89
CA THR A 50 -7.16 1.32 -6.46
C THR A 50 -5.72 1.51 -6.00
N LEU A 51 -4.80 0.66 -6.46
CA LEU A 51 -3.37 0.79 -6.18
C LEU A 51 -2.77 2.06 -6.78
N ILE A 52 -3.20 2.46 -7.98
CA ILE A 52 -2.79 3.72 -8.63
C ILE A 52 -3.26 4.92 -7.80
N GLU A 53 -4.52 4.94 -7.36
CA GLU A 53 -5.03 6.02 -6.52
C GLU A 53 -4.37 6.03 -5.13
N MET A 54 -4.12 4.86 -4.52
CA MET A 54 -3.32 4.78 -3.30
C MET A 54 -1.93 5.38 -3.49
N ALA A 55 -1.26 5.09 -4.60
CA ALA A 55 0.07 5.62 -4.89
C ALA A 55 0.08 7.15 -4.95
N LYS A 56 -0.93 7.75 -5.59
CA LYS A 56 -1.12 9.20 -5.61
C LYS A 56 -1.35 9.77 -4.22
N ILE A 57 -2.26 9.18 -3.43
CA ILE A 57 -2.59 9.64 -2.07
C ILE A 57 -1.38 9.54 -1.14
N LEU A 58 -0.63 8.45 -1.25
CA LEU A 58 0.55 8.17 -0.44
C LEU A 58 1.82 8.81 -0.98
N ASN A 59 1.74 9.54 -2.10
CA ASN A 59 2.86 10.18 -2.78
C ASN A 59 4.05 9.22 -2.97
N VAL A 60 3.79 8.04 -3.53
CA VAL A 60 4.79 7.03 -3.87
C VAL A 60 4.60 6.57 -5.31
N ASN A 61 5.65 6.01 -5.91
CA ASN A 61 5.51 5.41 -7.22
C ASN A 61 4.67 4.11 -7.13
N TYR A 62 3.80 3.88 -8.10
CA TYR A 62 2.98 2.66 -8.20
C TYR A 62 3.82 1.37 -8.18
N ILE A 63 5.09 1.43 -8.62
CA ILE A 63 6.03 0.30 -8.60
C ILE A 63 6.20 -0.34 -7.21
N HIS A 64 5.99 0.44 -6.14
CA HIS A 64 6.09 -0.09 -4.77
C HIS A 64 4.96 -1.07 -4.41
N PHE A 65 3.86 -1.11 -5.17
CA PHE A 65 2.75 -2.04 -4.97
C PHE A 65 2.76 -3.24 -5.90
N ILE A 66 3.36 -3.12 -7.09
CA ILE A 66 3.49 -4.27 -7.99
C ILE A 66 4.68 -5.13 -7.58
N GLY A 67 4.49 -6.45 -7.61
CA GLY A 67 5.60 -7.38 -7.44
C GLY A 67 6.60 -7.13 -8.57
N VAL A 68 7.80 -6.68 -8.21
CA VAL A 68 8.95 -6.66 -9.10
C VAL A 68 9.45 -8.09 -9.25
N THR A 69 10.00 -8.41 -10.42
CA THR A 69 10.58 -9.73 -10.68
C THR A 69 11.66 -10.01 -9.63
N PRO A 70 11.56 -11.09 -8.85
CA PRO A 70 12.56 -11.38 -7.82
C PRO A 70 13.97 -11.40 -8.40
N GLY A 71 14.89 -10.66 -7.77
CA GLY A 71 16.29 -10.58 -8.20
C GLY A 71 16.60 -9.60 -9.33
N CYS A 72 15.63 -8.82 -9.81
CA CYS A 72 15.95 -7.64 -10.63
C CYS A 72 16.49 -6.49 -9.77
N ALA A 73 17.18 -5.52 -10.38
CA ALA A 73 17.79 -4.41 -9.66
C ALA A 73 16.75 -3.62 -8.84
N GLU A 74 15.54 -3.46 -9.37
CA GLU A 74 14.43 -2.79 -8.71
C GLU A 74 13.97 -3.55 -7.46
N ASP A 75 13.88 -4.89 -7.52
CA ASP A 75 13.53 -5.74 -6.36
C ASP A 75 14.60 -5.67 -5.27
N ILE A 76 15.87 -5.65 -5.66
CA ILE A 76 17.00 -5.47 -4.72
C ILE A 76 16.95 -4.08 -4.08
N MET A 77 16.74 -3.01 -4.86
CA MET A 77 16.61 -1.65 -4.34
C MET A 77 15.40 -1.48 -3.42
N LEU A 78 14.25 -2.06 -3.80
CA LEU A 78 13.06 -2.10 -2.95
C LEU A 78 13.34 -2.88 -1.67
N THR A 79 14.03 -4.02 -1.75
CA THR A 79 14.40 -4.81 -0.57
C THR A 79 15.28 -4.01 0.38
N PHE A 80 16.31 -3.30 -0.12
CA PHE A 80 17.13 -2.43 0.72
C PHE A 80 16.34 -1.31 1.39
N LEU A 81 15.39 -0.68 0.69
CA LEU A 81 14.49 0.31 1.30
C LEU A 81 13.72 -0.25 2.50
N TRP A 82 13.44 -1.56 2.52
CA TRP A 82 12.73 -2.22 3.62
C TRP A 82 13.64 -2.76 4.72
N LEU A 83 14.96 -2.83 4.47
CA LEU A 83 15.97 -3.35 5.40
C LEU A 83 16.49 -2.30 6.39
N ASP A 84 16.24 -1.01 6.18
CA ASP A 84 16.64 0.07 7.11
C ASP A 84 15.78 0.15 8.40
N GLU A 85 15.29 -1.00 8.90
CA GLU A 85 14.75 -1.18 10.26
C GLU A 85 15.38 -2.41 10.94
#